data_AF-A0A960WW09-F1
#
_entry.id   AF-A0A960WW09-F1
#
_cell.length_a   1.000
_cell.length_b   1.000
_cell.length_c   1.000
_cell.angle_alpha   90.00
_cell.angle_beta   90.00
_cell.angle_gamma   90.00
#
_symmetry.space_group_name_H-M   'P 1'
#
loop_
_entity.id
_entity.type
_entity.pdbx_description
1 polymer ?
#
loop_
_entity_poly.entity_id
_entity_poly.type
_entity_poly.pdbx_seq_one_letter_code
_entity_poly.pdbx_strand_id
1 'polypeptide(L)' 'MKKSSDDPLSRRERQAMEVLFRLGEATAGQVQEGLPDLPSYSATRALLGVLVDKGLAKVSK' A
#
# COMPACT_ATOMS: atom_id res chain seq x y z
N MET A 1 22.69 -4.26 10.18
CA MET A 1 21.24 -4.53 10.18
C MET A 1 20.87 -5.02 8.78
N LYS A 2 20.53 -6.31 8.63
CA LYS A 2 20.39 -7.00 7.34
C LYS A 2 19.18 -6.44 6.57
N LYS A 3 19.40 -5.87 5.37
CA LYS A 3 18.34 -5.80 4.35
C LYS A 3 18.14 -7.23 3.88
N SER A 4 17.04 -7.87 4.25
CA SER A 4 16.64 -9.12 3.62
C SER A 4 16.30 -8.78 2.17
N SER A 5 17.07 -9.33 1.25
CA SER A 5 17.02 -9.09 -0.19
C SER A 5 15.84 -9.79 -0.88
N ASP A 6 14.88 -10.28 -0.11
CA ASP A 6 13.76 -11.14 -0.54
C ASP A 6 12.42 -10.63 -0.01
N ASP A 7 12.28 -9.31 0.12
CA ASP A 7 10.97 -8.72 0.32
C ASP A 7 10.31 -8.53 -1.05
N PRO A 8 9.19 -9.20 -1.36
CA PRO A 8 8.45 -8.95 -2.61
C PRO A 8 7.82 -7.53 -2.63
N LEU A 9 7.93 -6.80 -1.51
CA LEU A 9 7.37 -5.48 -1.30
C LEU A 9 8.43 -4.39 -1.14
N SER A 10 8.34 -3.37 -1.98
CA SER A 10 9.01 -2.08 -1.80
C SER A 10 8.58 -1.43 -0.49
N ARG A 11 9.41 -0.53 0.06
CA ARG A 11 9.10 0.22 1.29
C ARG A 11 7.72 0.90 1.24
N ARG A 12 7.37 1.48 0.09
CA ARG A 12 6.06 2.14 -0.09
C ARG A 12 4.91 1.16 -0.14
N GLU A 13 5.11 0.00 -0.75
CA GLU A 13 4.10 -1.06 -0.79
C GLU A 13 3.84 -1.62 0.60
N ARG A 14 4.90 -1.78 1.41
CA ARG A 14 4.79 -2.13 2.82
C ARG A 14 3.99 -1.09 3.61
N GLN A 15 4.27 0.20 3.43
CA GLN A 15 3.53 1.26 4.13
C GLN A 15 2.04 1.23 3.76
N ALA A 16 1.70 1.07 2.49
CA ALA A 16 0.30 0.95 2.06
C ALA A 16 -0.37 -0.32 2.63
N MET A 17 0.36 -1.44 2.63
CA MET A 17 -0.10 -2.69 3.26
C MET A 17 -0.29 -2.56 4.76
N GLU A 18 0.57 -1.83 5.49
CA GLU A 18 0.41 -1.61 6.93
C GLU A 18 -0.86 -0.80 7.24
N VAL A 19 -1.17 0.23 6.43
CA VAL A 19 -2.40 1.00 6.57
C VAL A 19 -3.62 0.12 6.30
N LEU A 20 -3.59 -0.68 5.23
CA LEU A 20 -4.65 -1.63 4.90
C LEU A 20 -4.83 -2.69 5.99
N PHE A 21 -3.75 -3.28 6.51
CA PHE A 21 -3.82 -4.28 7.58
C PHE A 21 -4.38 -3.71 8.87
N ARG A 22 -4.06 -2.44 9.19
CA ARG A 22 -4.57 -1.77 10.39
C ARG A 22 -6.06 -1.48 10.29
N LEU A 23 -6.54 -1.09 9.11
CA LEU A 23 -7.93 -0.71 8.87
C LEU A 23 -8.82 -1.90 8.49
N GLY A 24 -8.24 -3.01 8.02
CA GLY A 24 -8.93 -4.18 7.47
C GLY A 24 -9.45 -3.93 6.06
N GLU A 25 -10.17 -2.81 5.87
CA GLU A 25 -10.62 -2.30 4.59
C GLU A 25 -10.41 -0.79 4.56
N ALA A 26 -9.89 -0.25 3.46
CA ALA A 26 -9.64 1.18 3.33
C ALA A 26 -9.86 1.66 1.90
N THR A 27 -10.39 2.86 1.78
CA THR A 27 -10.44 3.59 0.52
C THR A 27 -9.06 4.15 0.16
N ALA A 28 -8.83 4.46 -1.12
CA ALA A 28 -7.58 5.07 -1.55
C ALA A 28 -7.27 6.41 -0.82
N GLY A 29 -8.29 7.16 -0.39
CA GLY A 29 -8.12 8.37 0.42
C GLY A 29 -7.63 8.05 1.83
N GLN A 30 -8.23 7.05 2.50
CA GLN A 30 -7.78 6.62 3.83
C GLN A 30 -6.37 6.04 3.80
N VAL A 31 -6.02 5.30 2.74
CA VAL A 31 -4.65 4.82 2.56
C VAL A 31 -3.69 6.00 2.39
N GLN A 32 -4.05 7.00 1.57
CA GLN A 32 -3.23 8.20 1.38
C GLN A 32 -2.99 8.94 2.70
N GLU A 33 -4.02 9.15 3.51
CA GLU A 33 -3.93 9.81 4.81
C GLU A 33 -3.07 9.04 5.82
N GLY A 34 -3.04 7.70 5.72
CA GLY A 34 -2.20 6.85 6.56
C GLY A 34 -0.76 6.69 6.07
N LEU A 35 -0.44 7.11 4.84
CA LEU A 35 0.89 6.99 4.26
C LEU A 35 1.80 8.14 4.72
N PRO A 36 3.06 7.85 5.09
CA PRO A 36 4.06 8.89 5.31
C PRO A 36 4.38 9.59 3.98
N ASP A 37 4.71 10.88 4.06
CA ASP A 37 4.94 11.78 2.93
C ASP A 37 3.73 12.02 2.00
N LEU A 38 2.49 11.76 2.49
CA LEU A 38 1.20 12.09 1.86
C LEU A 38 1.28 12.17 0.32
N PRO A 39 1.53 11.03 -0.36
CA PRO A 39 1.67 11.02 -1.81
C PRO A 39 0.40 11.53 -2.47
N SER A 40 0.50 12.01 -3.72
CA SER A 40 -0.69 12.40 -4.47
C SER A 40 -1.67 11.22 -4.59
N TYR A 41 -2.96 11.52 -4.68
CA TYR A 41 -4.01 10.50 -4.83
C TYR A 41 -3.74 9.54 -6.02
N SER A 42 -3.18 10.07 -7.12
CA SER A 42 -2.74 9.29 -8.27
C SER A 42 -1.61 8.31 -7.94
N ALA A 43 -0.63 8.72 -7.16
CA ALA A 43 0.46 7.85 -6.71
C ALA A 43 -0.03 6.77 -5.74
N THR A 44 -0.96 7.11 -4.84
CA THR A 44 -1.60 6.13 -3.95
C THR A 44 -2.40 5.10 -4.74
N ARG A 45 -3.20 5.54 -5.72
CA ARG A 45 -3.94 4.63 -6.63
C ARG A 45 -3.00 3.71 -7.40
N ALA A 46 -1.87 4.23 -7.90
CA ALA A 46 -0.88 3.41 -8.60
C ALA A 46 -0.27 2.35 -7.67
N LEU A 47 0.08 2.73 -6.44
CA LEU A 47 0.57 1.81 -5.41
C LEU A 47 -0.42 0.69 -5.09
N LEU A 48 -1.68 1.06 -4.88
CA LEU A 48 -2.77 0.10 -4.64
C LEU A 48 -2.99 -0.80 -5.85
N GLY A 49 -2.90 -0.26 -7.07
CA GLY A 49 -2.95 -1.05 -8.31
C GLY A 49 -1.87 -2.12 -8.35
N VAL A 50 -0.62 -1.77 -8.05
CA VAL A 50 0.48 -2.75 -8.00
C VAL A 50 0.23 -3.83 -6.95
N LEU A 51 -0.30 -3.48 -5.77
CA LEU A 51 -0.67 -4.47 -4.75
C LEU A 51 -1.78 -5.42 -5.21
N VAL A 52 -2.76 -4.91 -5.96
CA VAL A 52 -3.84 -5.71 -6.56
C VAL A 52 -3.30 -6.61 -7.66
N ASP A 53 -2.44 -6.09 -8.54
CA ASP A 53 -1.80 -6.86 -9.63
C ASP A 53 -0.91 -7.98 -9.08
N LYS A 54 -0.26 -7.75 -7.93
CA LYS A 54 0.49 -8.76 -7.18
C LYS A 54 -0.41 -9.76 -6.42
N GLY A 55 -1.73 -9.55 -6.38
CA GLY A 55 -2.68 -10.38 -5.64
C GLY A 55 -2.64 -10.21 -4.12
N LEU A 56 -2.00 -9.15 -3.63
CA LEU A 56 -1.84 -8.84 -2.20
C LEU A 56 -2.99 -8.00 -1.63
N ALA A 57 -3.70 -7.28 -2.50
CA ALA A 57 -4.91 -6.55 -2.17
C ALA A 57 -6.02 -6.88 -3.16
N LYS A 58 -7.27 -6.60 -2.79
CA LYS A 58 -8.43 -6.72 -3.69
C LYS A 58 -9.25 -5.45 -3.60
N VAL A 59 -9.79 -5.02 -4.73
CA VAL A 59 -10.75 -3.92 -4.77
C VAL A 59 -12.13 -4.50 -4.43
N SER A 60 -12.66 -4.06 -3.29
CA SER A 60 -14.06 -4.25 -2.91
C SER A 60 -14.90 -3.12 -3.49
N LYS A 61 -16.18 -3.38 -3.76
CA LYS A 61 -17.10 -2.45 -4.43
C LYS A 61 -18.05 -1.79 -3.43
#